data_AF-A0A952LP87-F1
#
_entry.id   AF-A0A952LP87-F1
#
_cell.length_a   1.000
_cell.length_b   1.000
_cell.length_c   1.000
_cell.angle_alpha   90.00
_cell.angle_beta   90.00
_cell.angle_gamma   90.00
#
_symmetry.space_group_name_H-M   'P 1'
#
loop_
_entity.id
_entity.type
_entity.pdbx_description
1 polymer ?
#
loop_
_entity_poly.entity_id
_entity_poly.type
_entity_poly.pdbx_seq_one_letter_code
_entity_poly.pdbx_strand_id
1 'polypeptide(L)'
;MPVNRNALIRFKTIDKCLQNHYRKWTLDDLIDACSEALYEYEGIDKGVSKRTVQADIQMMRSDKLGYNAPIIVEERKYYAYEDKEYSITNIPLTDQDLG
;
A
#
# COMPACT_ATOMS: atom_id res chain seq x y z
N MET A 1 -9.61 -14.40 -0.21
CA MET A 1 -10.08 -13.79 -1.48
C MET A 1 -8.85 -13.57 -2.34
N PRO A 2 -8.87 -13.91 -3.64
CA PRO A 2 -7.75 -13.60 -4.52
C PRO A 2 -7.53 -12.08 -4.55
N VAL A 3 -6.28 -11.66 -4.43
CA VAL A 3 -5.90 -10.26 -4.58
C VAL A 3 -5.85 -9.96 -6.07
N ASN A 4 -6.63 -8.99 -6.54
CA ASN A 4 -6.56 -8.60 -7.95
C ASN A 4 -5.26 -7.82 -8.25
N ARG A 5 -4.79 -7.87 -9.50
CA ARG A 5 -3.55 -7.20 -9.95
C ARG A 5 -3.48 -5.72 -9.54
N ASN A 6 -4.59 -4.99 -9.66
CA ASN A 6 -4.66 -3.58 -9.27
C ASN A 6 -4.40 -3.38 -7.78
N ALA A 7 -4.87 -4.28 -6.91
CA ALA A 7 -4.58 -4.22 -5.48
C ALA A 7 -3.11 -4.49 -5.19
N LEU A 8 -2.48 -5.46 -5.87
CA LEU A 8 -1.05 -5.71 -5.73
C LEU A 8 -0.20 -4.50 -6.13
N ILE A 9 -0.56 -3.81 -7.21
CA ILE A 9 0.11 -2.56 -7.62
C ILE A 9 0.00 -1.53 -6.49
N ARG A 10 -1.20 -1.30 -5.95
CA ARG A 10 -1.41 -0.33 -4.88
C ARG A 10 -0.68 -0.71 -3.59
N PHE A 11 -0.66 -1.99 -3.20
CA PHE A 11 0.08 -2.45 -2.01
C PHE A 11 1.57 -2.17 -2.15
N LYS A 12 2.18 -2.51 -3.30
CA LYS A 12 3.60 -2.22 -3.58
C LYS A 12 3.88 -0.72 -3.60
N THR A 13 2.96 0.08 -4.12
CA THR A 13 3.09 1.55 -4.13
C THR A 13 3.03 2.11 -2.71
N ILE A 14 2.03 1.72 -1.90
CA ILE A 14 1.93 2.14 -0.49
C ILE A 14 3.19 1.72 0.27
N ASP A 15 3.65 0.48 0.08
CA ASP A 15 4.87 -0.03 0.71
C ASP A 15 6.10 0.85 0.39
N LYS A 16 6.32 1.15 -0.89
CA LYS A 16 7.41 2.03 -1.33
C LYS A 16 7.27 3.45 -0.75
N CYS A 17 6.05 3.98 -0.67
CA CYS A 17 5.79 5.26 -0.04
C CYS A 17 6.23 5.22 1.43
N LEU A 18 5.71 4.26 2.21
CA LEU A 18 5.93 4.21 3.65
C LEU A 18 7.36 3.82 4.05
N GLN A 19 8.15 3.21 3.17
CA GLN A 19 9.60 3.04 3.33
C GLN A 19 10.38 4.37 3.20
N ASN A 20 9.82 5.38 2.54
CA ASN A 20 10.47 6.68 2.40
C ASN A 20 10.22 7.56 3.63
N HIS A 21 11.09 7.42 4.63
CA HIS A 21 11.05 8.16 5.89
C HIS A 21 11.52 9.63 5.79
N TYR A 22 12.02 10.07 4.63
CA TYR A 22 12.48 11.45 4.41
C TYR A 22 11.34 12.43 4.10
N ARG A 23 10.12 11.93 3.90
CA ARG A 23 8.91 12.72 3.74
C ARG A 23 7.76 12.15 4.56
N LYS A 24 6.81 12.99 4.91
CA LYS A 24 5.55 12.55 5.53
C LYS A 24 4.52 12.26 4.43
N TRP A 25 3.69 11.23 4.64
CA TRP A 25 2.68 10.80 3.68
C TRP A 25 1.28 11.02 4.22
N THR A 26 0.54 11.92 3.60
CA THR A 26 -0.90 12.04 3.86
C THR A 26 -1.68 10.97 3.11
N LEU A 27 -2.95 10.78 3.47
CA LEU A 27 -3.81 9.87 2.71
C LEU A 27 -3.95 10.33 1.24
N ASP A 28 -3.99 11.63 0.99
CA ASP A 28 -4.11 12.17 -0.36
C ASP A 28 -2.83 11.90 -1.17
N ASP A 29 -1.64 12.01 -0.56
CA ASP A 29 -0.38 11.62 -1.21
C ASP A 29 -0.38 10.14 -1.63
N LEU A 30 -0.92 9.25 -0.78
CA LEU A 30 -1.01 7.83 -1.08
C LEU A 30 -2.03 7.54 -2.20
N ILE A 31 -3.12 8.32 -2.27
CA ILE A 31 -4.10 8.26 -3.35
C ILE A 31 -3.48 8.67 -4.68
N ASP A 32 -2.74 9.77 -4.69
CA ASP A 32 -2.09 10.28 -5.89
C ASP A 32 -1.03 9.29 -6.39
N ALA A 33 -0.16 8.81 -5.50
CA ALA A 33 0.86 7.80 -5.85
C ALA A 33 0.25 6.50 -6.39
N CYS A 34 -0.84 6.02 -5.78
CA CYS A 34 -1.55 4.83 -6.26
C CYS A 34 -2.23 5.07 -7.61
N SER A 35 -2.79 6.27 -7.83
CA SER A 35 -3.44 6.64 -9.09
C SER A 35 -2.43 6.70 -10.23
N GLU A 36 -1.28 7.32 -9.99
CA GLU A 36 -0.16 7.39 -10.94
C GLU A 36 0.35 5.98 -11.27
N ALA A 37 0.59 5.13 -10.27
CA ALA A 37 1.02 3.76 -10.52
C ALA A 37 -0.02 2.96 -11.34
N LEU A 38 -1.31 3.07 -11.04
CA LEU A 38 -2.34 2.38 -11.83
C LEU A 38 -2.42 2.88 -13.27
N TYR A 39 -2.19 4.18 -13.51
CA TYR A 39 -2.08 4.72 -14.85
C TYR A 39 -0.86 4.17 -15.58
N GLU A 40 0.31 4.14 -14.94
CA GLU A 40 1.56 3.64 -15.54
C GLU A 40 1.51 2.15 -15.88
N TYR A 41 0.97 1.31 -14.99
CA TYR A 41 0.99 -0.15 -15.16
C TYR A 41 -0.22 -0.70 -15.94
N GLU A 42 -1.38 -0.07 -15.85
CA GLU A 42 -2.65 -0.58 -16.41
C GLU A 42 -3.38 0.41 -17.33
N GLY A 43 -2.87 1.63 -17.51
CA GLY A 43 -3.54 2.69 -18.29
C GLY A 43 -4.83 3.21 -17.66
N ILE A 44 -5.03 3.01 -16.35
CA ILE A 44 -6.26 3.41 -15.65
C ILE A 44 -6.20 4.91 -15.30
N ASP A 45 -6.85 5.73 -16.12
CA ASP A 45 -6.91 7.19 -15.95
C ASP A 45 -7.90 7.67 -14.86
N LYS A 46 -8.86 6.81 -14.47
CA LYS A 46 -9.86 7.16 -13.44
C LYS A 46 -9.26 7.35 -12.03
N GLY A 47 -8.01 6.93 -11.83
CA GLY A 47 -7.34 6.94 -10.53
C GLY A 47 -7.97 5.98 -9.52
N VAL A 48 -7.59 6.14 -8.24
CA VAL A 48 -8.13 5.35 -7.12
C VAL A 48 -8.91 6.21 -6.13
N SER A 49 -10.00 5.65 -5.58
CA SER A 49 -10.78 6.35 -4.57
C SER A 49 -10.10 6.33 -3.20
N LYS A 50 -10.36 7.37 -2.39
CA LYS A 50 -9.99 7.41 -0.97
C LYS A 50 -10.39 6.17 -0.20
N ARG A 51 -11.63 5.69 -0.40
CA ARG A 51 -12.16 4.49 0.26
C ARG A 51 -11.33 3.26 -0.06
N THR A 52 -10.86 3.13 -1.31
CA THR A 52 -10.04 2.02 -1.76
C THR A 52 -8.68 2.03 -1.07
N VAL A 53 -7.97 3.16 -1.09
CA VAL A 53 -6.65 3.26 -0.43
C VAL A 53 -6.76 3.02 1.09
N GLN A 54 -7.82 3.52 1.73
CA GLN A 54 -8.07 3.21 3.14
C GLN A 54 -8.30 1.71 3.37
N ALA A 55 -9.07 1.05 2.51
CA ALA A 55 -9.30 -0.39 2.59
C ALA A 55 -8.00 -1.19 2.36
N ASP A 56 -7.14 -0.73 1.45
CA ASP A 56 -5.84 -1.34 1.19
C ASP A 56 -4.92 -1.24 2.41
N ILE A 57 -4.83 -0.08 3.06
CA ILE A 57 -4.07 0.10 4.30
C ILE A 57 -4.59 -0.83 5.40
N GLN A 58 -5.91 -0.98 5.53
CA GLN A 58 -6.50 -1.92 6.48
C GLN A 58 -6.18 -3.37 6.14
N MET A 59 -6.14 -3.72 4.85
CA MET A 59 -5.75 -5.05 4.39
C MET A 59 -4.27 -5.34 4.70
N MET A 60 -3.38 -4.38 4.42
CA MET A 60 -1.95 -4.49 4.70
C MET A 60 -1.66 -4.65 6.19
N ARG A 61 -2.41 -3.95 7.05
CA ARG A 61 -2.33 -4.13 8.51
C ARG A 61 -2.84 -5.49 9.00
N SER A 62 -3.73 -6.12 8.25
CA SER A 62 -4.36 -7.37 8.67
C SER A 62 -3.46 -8.59 8.43
N ASP A 63 -3.79 -9.69 9.09
CA ASP A 63 -3.18 -11.00 8.95
C ASP A 63 -3.61 -11.75 7.68
N LYS A 64 -4.65 -11.27 6.99
CA LYS A 64 -5.29 -11.97 5.85
C LYS A 64 -4.36 -12.24 4.67
N LEU A 65 -3.37 -11.37 4.47
CA LEU A 65 -2.35 -11.50 3.41
C LEU A 65 -0.99 -11.92 3.97
N GLY A 66 -0.90 -12.16 5.28
CA GLY A 66 0.37 -12.40 5.96
C GLY A 66 1.26 -11.15 6.14
N TYR A 67 0.88 -10.00 5.58
CA TYR A 67 1.68 -8.77 5.65
C TYR A 67 1.86 -8.27 7.08
N ASN A 68 0.78 -8.14 7.86
CA ASN A 68 0.83 -7.60 9.22
C ASN A 68 1.63 -6.28 9.29
N ALA A 69 1.43 -5.43 8.29
CA ALA A 69 2.24 -4.24 8.10
C ALA A 69 2.07 -3.27 9.29
N PRO A 70 3.16 -2.82 9.95
CA PRO A 70 3.10 -2.00 11.14
C PRO A 70 2.85 -0.52 10.79
N ILE A 71 1.77 -0.26 10.03
CA ILE A 71 1.41 1.08 9.58
C ILE A 71 0.80 1.85 10.75
N ILE A 72 1.39 2.98 11.13
CA ILE A 72 0.88 3.90 12.15
C ILE A 72 0.39 5.21 11.53
N VAL A 73 -0.33 6.02 12.33
CA VAL A 73 -0.74 7.39 11.94
C VAL A 73 -0.15 8.38 12.94
N GLU A 74 0.82 9.16 12.49
CA GLU A 74 1.45 10.25 13.24
C GLU A 74 0.68 11.56 13.05
N GLU A 75 0.67 12.39 14.09
CA GLU A 75 0.01 13.72 14.07
C GLU A 75 -1.44 13.69 13.53
N ARG A 76 -2.13 12.56 13.71
CA ARG A 76 -3.50 12.30 13.22
C ARG A 76 -3.68 12.44 11.70
N LYS A 77 -2.59 12.46 10.92
CA LYS A 77 -2.62 12.75 9.48
C LYS A 77 -1.65 11.93 8.65
N TYR A 78 -0.46 11.68 9.15
CA TYR A 78 0.63 11.11 8.35
C TYR A 78 0.76 9.62 8.58
N TYR A 79 0.78 8.85 7.50
CA TYR A 79 1.00 7.41 7.53
C TYR A 79 2.50 7.13 7.44
N ALA A 80 2.97 6.19 8.25
CA ALA A 80 4.35 5.73 8.29
C ALA A 80 4.39 4.26 8.72
N TYR A 81 5.49 3.56 8.47
CA TYR A 81 5.79 2.32 9.17
C TYR A 81 6.41 2.61 10.54
N GLU A 82 5.96 1.90 11.57
CA GLU A 82 6.57 1.92 12.90
C GLU A 82 7.97 1.26 12.87
N ASP A 83 8.10 0.15 12.14
CA ASP A 83 9.38 -0.48 11.83
C ASP A 83 9.94 0.08 10.51
N LYS A 84 11.11 0.72 10.58
CA LYS A 84 11.74 1.38 9.44
C LYS A 84 12.31 0.42 8.40
N GLU A 85 12.59 -0.81 8.80
CA GLU A 85 13.14 -1.86 7.92
C GLU A 85 12.04 -2.74 7.31
N TYR A 86 10.78 -2.48 7.66
CA TYR A 86 9.65 -3.24 7.13
C TYR A 86 9.45 -2.98 5.63
N SER A 87 9.19 -4.06 4.89
CA SER A 87 8.62 -4.04 3.55
C SER A 87 7.79 -5.28 3.33
N ILE A 88 6.65 -5.14 2.64
CA ILE A 88 5.83 -6.30 2.22
C ILE A 88 6.60 -7.25 1.28
N THR A 89 7.66 -6.75 0.62
CA THR A 89 8.47 -7.54 -0.31
C THR A 89 9.54 -8.41 0.36
N ASN A 90 9.81 -8.18 1.64
CA ASN A 90 10.71 -9.02 2.45
C ASN A 90 10.03 -10.30 2.95
N ILE A 91 8.71 -10.41 2.79
CA ILE A 91 7.96 -11.59 3.17
C ILE A 91 8.14 -12.63 2.05
N PRO A 92 8.58 -13.86 2.36
CA PRO A 92 8.74 -14.89 1.36
C PRO A 92 7.41 -15.07 0.62
N LEU A 93 7.44 -14.92 -0.71
CA LEU A 93 6.28 -15.09 -1.58
C LEU A 93 5.57 -16.39 -1.20
N THR A 94 4.31 -16.26 -0.78
CA THR A 94 3.47 -17.44 -0.58
C THR A 94 2.77 -17.73 -1.92
N ASP A 95 2.45 -18.99 -2.19
CA ASP A 95 1.82 -19.43 -3.46
C ASP A 95 0.51 -18.69 -3.79
N GLN A 96 -0.06 -17.92 -2.86
CA GLN A 96 -1.22 -17.06 -3.08
C GLN A 96 -0.95 -15.82 -3.97
N ASP A 97 0.31 -15.42 -4.18
CA ASP A 97 0.67 -14.26 -5.01
C ASP A 97 0.83 -14.59 -6.51
N LEU A 98 0.74 -15.88 -6.90
CA LEU A 98 0.96 -16.38 -8.27
C LEU A 98 -0.34 -16.70 -9.04
N GLY A 99 -1.51 -16.34 -8.50
CA GLY A 99 -2.84 -16.64 -9.06
C GLY A 99 -3.32 -15.67 -10.12
#